data_AF-A0A151QJH9-F1
#
_entry.id   AF-A0A151QJH9-F1
#
_cell.length_a   1.000
_cell.length_b   1.000
_cell.length_c   1.000
_cell.angle_alpha   90.00
_cell.angle_beta   90.00
_cell.angle_gamma   90.00
#
_symmetry.space_group_name_H-M   'P 1'
#
loop_
_entity.id
_entity.type
_entity.pdbx_description
1 polymer ?
#
loop_
_entity_poly.entity_id
_entity_poly.type
_entity_poly.pdbx_seq_one_letter_code
_entity_poly.pdbx_strand_id
1 'polypeptide(L)' 'MVYLFGSRASGHFKDGSDIDLAVVASAMTESNFNSLWNEIDALPLVFKVDCIHFEKLENEALKKNILKNGVQFYPA' A
#
# COMPACT_ATOMS: atom_id res chain seq x y z
N MET A 1 0.32 -9.46 -5.36
CA MET A 1 0.16 -9.50 -3.89
C MET A 1 0.11 -8.08 -3.34
N VAL A 2 -0.67 -7.84 -2.29
CA VAL A 2 -0.77 -6.53 -1.62
C VAL A 2 -0.51 -6.68 -0.13
N TYR A 3 0.30 -5.80 0.44
CA TYR A 3 0.54 -5.70 1.87
C TYR A 3 -0.13 -4.46 2.46
N LEU A 4 -0.79 -4.62 3.60
CA LEU A 4 -1.06 -3.53 4.52
C LEU A 4 0.22 -3.25 5.32
N PHE A 5 0.64 -2.00 5.39
CA PHE A 5 1.77 -1.58 6.23
C PHE A 5 1.39 -0.38 7.11
N GLY A 6 2.38 0.26 7.72
CA GLY A 6 2.17 1.46 8.52
C GLY A 6 1.47 1.21 9.85
N SER A 7 0.77 2.23 10.35
CA SER A 7 0.20 2.23 11.70
C SER A 7 -0.91 1.19 11.88
N ARG A 8 -1.69 0.93 10.82
CA ARG A 8 -2.77 -0.06 10.84
C ARG A 8 -2.23 -1.50 10.85
N ALA A 9 -1.11 -1.76 10.16
CA ALA A 9 -0.45 -3.06 10.25
C ALA A 9 0.19 -3.31 11.63
N SER A 10 0.73 -2.28 12.27
CA SER A 10 1.38 -2.41 13.59
C SER A 10 0.40 -2.37 14.77
N GLY A 11 -0.88 -2.08 14.54
CA GLY A 11 -1.89 -1.92 15.59
C GLY A 11 -1.82 -0.61 16.37
N HIS A 12 -0.93 0.32 16.00
CA HIS A 12 -0.75 1.62 16.66
C HIS A 12 -1.43 2.77 15.89
N PHE A 13 -2.52 2.48 15.20
CA PHE A 13 -3.29 3.48 14.44
C PHE A 13 -4.19 4.30 15.37
N LYS A 14 -4.53 5.51 14.93
CA LYS A 14 -5.59 6.35 15.52
C LYS A 14 -6.85 6.22 14.67
N ASP A 15 -8.00 6.61 15.20
CA ASP A 15 -9.28 6.49 14.50
C ASP A 15 -9.29 7.10 13.09
N GLY A 16 -8.55 8.20 12.89
CA GLY A 16 -8.41 8.87 11.59
C GLY A 16 -7.14 8.51 10.80
N SER A 17 -6.39 7.48 11.18
CA SER A 17 -5.17 7.09 10.45
C SER A 17 -5.49 6.55 9.06
N ASP A 18 -4.64 6.88 8.10
CA ASP A 18 -4.74 6.41 6.71
C ASP A 18 -4.54 4.88 6.62
N ILE A 19 -4.95 4.31 5.49
CA ILE A 19 -4.71 2.91 5.14
C ILE A 19 -3.55 2.85 4.14
N ASP A 20 -2.41 2.36 4.60
CA ASP A 20 -1.19 2.25 3.78
C ASP A 20 -1.10 0.89 3.08
N LEU A 21 -1.18 0.86 1.75
CA LEU A 21 -1.09 -0.36 0.95
C LEU A 21 0.13 -0.36 0.03
N ALA A 22 0.88 -1.45 0.01
CA ALA A 22 1.98 -1.67 -0.92
C ALA A 22 1.59 -2.75 -1.93
N VAL A 23 1.55 -2.39 -3.20
CA VAL A 23 1.24 -3.29 -4.32
C VAL A 23 2.55 -3.87 -4.84
N VAL A 24 2.72 -5.19 -4.70
CA VAL A 24 3.86 -5.95 -5.24
C VAL A 24 3.42 -6.61 -6.53
N ALA A 25 3.85 -6.04 -7.65
CA ALA A 25 3.47 -6.45 -8.99
C ALA A 25 4.59 -6.12 -10.01
N SER A 26 5.61 -6.97 -10.08
CA SER A 26 6.81 -6.74 -10.92
C SER A 26 6.55 -6.56 -12.42
N ALA A 27 5.43 -7.09 -12.93
CA ALA A 27 5.02 -6.93 -14.32
C ALA A 27 4.09 -5.72 -14.57
N MET A 28 3.71 -4.99 -13.51
CA MET A 28 2.80 -3.84 -13.61
C MET A 28 3.54 -2.63 -14.19
N THR A 29 2.92 -1.98 -15.16
CA THR A 29 3.42 -0.71 -15.70
C THR A 29 3.02 0.45 -14.80
N GLU A 30 3.76 1.56 -14.87
CA GLU A 30 3.41 2.80 -14.16
C GLU A 30 1.99 3.28 -14.49
N SER A 31 1.60 3.18 -15.76
CA SER A 31 0.27 3.58 -16.21
C SER A 31 -0.83 2.75 -15.56
N ASN A 32 -0.65 1.43 -15.46
CA ASN A 32 -1.64 0.56 -14.83
C ASN A 32 -1.73 0.82 -13.33
N PHE A 33 -0.59 1.06 -12.66
CA PHE A 33 -0.58 1.45 -11.25
C PHE A 33 -1.31 2.78 -11.04
N ASN A 34 -1.08 3.78 -11.89
CA ASN A 34 -1.78 5.07 -11.79
C ASN A 34 -3.28 4.93 -12.02
N SER A 35 -3.72 4.09 -12.97
CA SER A 35 -5.14 3.78 -13.16
C SER A 35 -5.75 3.14 -11.90
N LEU A 36 -5.08 2.15 -11.32
CA LEU A 36 -5.51 1.53 -10.06
C LEU A 36 -5.59 2.57 -8.92
N TRP A 37 -4.57 3.41 -8.77
CA TRP A 37 -4.54 4.40 -7.71
C TRP A 37 -5.67 5.43 -7.87
N ASN A 38 -5.94 5.89 -9.09
CA ASN A 38 -7.07 6.78 -9.38
C ASN A 38 -8.42 6.14 -9.04
N GLU A 39 -8.60 4.85 -9.32
CA GLU A 39 -9.82 4.12 -8.97
C GLU A 39 -10.00 4.01 -7.46
N ILE A 40 -8.92 3.78 -6.71
CA ILE A 40 -8.93 3.73 -5.24
C ILE A 40 -9.24 5.10 -4.64
N ASP A 41 -8.62 6.17 -5.15
CA ASP A 41 -8.83 7.54 -4.68
C ASP A 41 -10.27 8.03 -4.94
N ALA A 42 -10.91 7.53 -6.02
CA ALA A 42 -12.30 7.83 -6.34
C ALA A 42 -13.33 7.10 -5.47
N LEU A 43 -12.93 6.15 -4.63
CA LEU A 43 -13.86 5.42 -3.78
C LEU A 43 -14.45 6.35 -2.70
N PRO A 44 -15.74 6.21 -2.35
CA PRO A 44 -16.38 7.00 -1.30
C PRO A 44 -16.02 6.45 0.09
N LEU A 45 -14.72 6.34 0.38
CA LEU A 45 -14.20 5.85 1.65
C LEU A 45 -14.10 7.00 2.67
N VAL A 46 -14.40 6.67 3.93
CA VAL A 46 -14.21 7.58 5.05
C VAL A 46 -12.73 7.80 5.36
N PHE A 47 -11.90 6.77 5.10
CA PHE A 47 -10.46 6.81 5.33
C PHE A 47 -9.72 6.99 4.02
N LYS A 48 -8.66 7.80 4.05
CA LYS A 48 -7.70 7.90 2.95
C LYS A 48 -6.95 6.58 2.80
N VAL A 49 -6.67 6.22 1.55
CA VAL A 49 -5.86 5.07 1.20
C VAL A 49 -4.63 5.56 0.46
N ASP A 50 -3.44 5.26 0.99
CA ASP A 50 -2.17 5.57 0.36
C ASP A 50 -1.61 4.29 -0.27
N CYS A 51 -1.53 4.26 -1.60
CA CYS A 51 -0.99 3.15 -2.35
C CYS A 51 0.44 3.43 -2.82
N ILE A 52 1.33 2.46 -2.61
CA ILE A 52 2.72 2.51 -3.09
C ILE A 52 2.94 1.40 -4.12
N HIS A 53 3.53 1.77 -5.25
CA HIS A 53 4.09 0.83 -6.22
C HIS A 53 5.41 0.30 -5.67
N PHE A 54 5.40 -0.91 -5.11
CA PHE A 54 6.51 -1.44 -4.32
C PHE A 54 7.83 -1.47 -5.11
N GLU A 55 7.77 -1.87 -6.38
CA GLU A 55 8.93 -1.97 -7.26
C GLU A 55 9.57 -0.61 -7.60
N LYS A 56 8.81 0.48 -7.52
CA LYS A 56 9.28 1.85 -7.77
C LYS A 56 9.75 2.58 -6.53
N LEU A 57 9.49 2.03 -5.34
CA LEU A 57 9.92 2.64 -4.10
C LEU A 57 11.45 2.70 -4.01
N GLU A 58 12.05 3.88 -3.85
CA GLU A 58 13.51 4.00 -3.73
C GLU A 58 14.01 3.78 -2.30
N ASN A 59 13.12 3.94 -1.31
CA ASN A 59 13.47 3.79 0.09
C ASN A 59 13.59 2.31 0.49
N GLU A 60 14.82 1.79 0.43
CA GLU A 60 15.14 0.40 0.78
C GLU A 60 14.83 0.03 2.24
N ALA A 61 14.93 0.98 3.17
CA ALA A 61 14.55 0.73 4.56
C ALA A 61 13.05 0.49 4.70
N LEU A 62 12.24 1.30 3.99
CA LEU A 62 10.79 1.13 3.94
C LEU A 62 10.41 -0.18 3.23
N LYS A 63 11.04 -0.54 2.11
CA LYS A 63 10.83 -1.84 1.46
C LYS A 63 11.04 -3.01 2.42
N LYS A 64 12.17 -3.02 3.13
CA LYS A 64 12.48 -4.06 4.13
C LYS A 64 11.44 -4.10 5.25
N ASN A 65 10.99 -2.94 5.73
CA ASN A 65 9.96 -2.86 6.75
C ASN A 65 8.62 -3.44 6.27
N ILE A 66 8.19 -3.11 5.05
CA ILE A 66 6.96 -3.64 4.44
C ILE A 66 7.06 -5.17 4.32
N LEU A 67 8.16 -5.71 3.80
CA LEU A 67 8.31 -7.16 3.65
C LEU A 67 8.40 -7.91 4.99
N LYS A 68 8.98 -7.28 6.02
CA LYS A 68 9.19 -7.91 7.32
C LYS A 68 7.97 -7.83 8.23
N ASN A 69 7.32 -6.66 8.27
CA ASN A 69 6.30 -6.32 9.26
C ASN A 69 4.93 -6.04 8.63
N GLY A 70 4.83 -6.03 7.30
CA GLY A 70 3.56 -5.88 6.60
C GLY A 70 2.65 -7.08 6.81
N VAL A 71 1.35 -6.81 6.83
CA VAL A 71 0.31 -7.84 6.91
C VAL A 71 -0.19 -8.11 5.49
N GLN A 72 -0.24 -9.38 5.08
CA GLN A 72 -0.78 -9.74 3.78
C GLN A 72 -2.27 -9.32 3.71
N PHE A 73 -2.59 -8.43 2.78
CA PHE A 73 -3.94 -7.95 2.55
C PHE A 73 -4.62 -8.70 1.40
N TYR A 74 -3.90 -8.92 0.30
CA TYR A 74 -4.39 -9.68 -0.85
C TYR A 74 -3.29 -10.60 -1.40
N PRO A 75 -3.56 -11.90 -1.66
CA PRO A 75 -2.56 -12.85 -2.14
C PRO A 75 -2.03 -12.50 -3.55
N ALA A 76 -1.01 -13.24 -4.00
CA ALA A 76 -0.51 -13.17 -5.37
C ALA A 76 -1.46 -13.86 -6.35
#